data_AF-A0A1V2RTN7-F1
#
_entry.id   AF-A0A1V2RTN7-F1
#
_cell.length_a   1.000
_cell.length_b   1.000
_cell.length_c   1.000
_cell.angle_alpha   90.00
_cell.angle_beta   90.00
_cell.angle_gamma   90.00
#
_symmetry.space_group_name_H-M   'P 1'
#
loop_
_entity.id
_entity.type
_entity.pdbx_description
1 polymer ?
#
loop_
_entity_poly.entity_id
_entity_poly.type
_entity_poly.pdbx_seq_one_letter_code
_entity_poly.pdbx_strand_id
1 'polypeptide(L)' 'MCWATTALSPELTGYHDAPHAATRTHIRGLGDAALDRVVDRGWTPPVTLGVRLISVVSDDLHHAGRAAYLRGLLLGSST' A
#
# COMPACT_ATOMS: atom_id res chain seq x y z
N MET A 1 16.63 12.52 -10.13
CA MET A 1 16.44 13.48 -9.02
C MET A 1 16.32 12.69 -7.73
N CYS A 2 17.37 12.78 -6.92
CA CYS A 2 17.64 12.02 -5.71
C CYS A 2 16.94 12.70 -4.52
N TRP A 3 15.66 12.42 -4.27
CA TRP A 3 14.92 13.05 -3.17
C TRP A 3 14.44 12.10 -2.07
N ALA A 4 14.73 10.79 -2.14
CA ALA A 4 14.16 9.81 -1.23
C ALA A 4 15.21 8.88 -0.57
N THR A 5 16.34 9.42 -0.10
CA THR A 5 17.38 8.59 0.56
C THR A 5 17.79 9.06 1.95
N THR A 6 17.04 9.98 2.59
CA THR A 6 17.35 10.43 3.96
C THR A 6 16.13 10.37 4.87
N ALA A 7 15.39 9.26 4.84
CA ALA A 7 14.51 8.90 5.95
C ALA A 7 15.18 7.72 6.67
N LEU A 8 15.52 7.89 7.95
CA LEU A 8 15.87 6.76 8.80
C LEU A 8 14.56 5.95 9.03
N SER A 9 14.68 4.71 9.50
CA SER A 9 13.51 3.83 9.67
C SER A 9 12.34 4.38 10.50
N PRO A 10 12.53 5.22 11.55
CA PRO A 10 11.40 5.74 12.31
C PRO A 10 10.59 6.79 11.54
N GLU A 11 11.20 7.59 10.64
CA GLU A 11 10.47 8.55 9.81
C GLU A 11 9.58 7.85 8.79
N LEU A 12 10.06 6.75 8.20
CA LEU A 12 9.26 5.90 7.31
C LEU A 12 8.09 5.23 8.05
N THR A 13 8.33 4.77 9.27
CA THR A 13 7.27 4.16 10.09
C THR A 13 6.23 5.20 10.49
N GLY A 14 6.66 6.39 10.94
CA GLY A 14 5.78 7.50 11.26
C GLY A 14 5.00 8.02 10.05
N TYR A 15 5.60 8.01 8.86
CA TYR A 15 4.89 8.31 7.61
C TYR A 15 3.77 7.32 7.31
N HIS A 16 3.95 6.04 7.64
CA HIS A 16 2.94 5.01 7.42
C HIS A 16 1.78 5.08 8.44
N ASP A 17 2.05 5.44 9.69
CA ASP A 17 1.07 5.33 10.79
C ASP A 17 -0.21 6.15 10.58
N ALA A 18 -0.09 7.44 10.22
CA ALA A 18 -1.25 8.31 10.06
C ALA A 18 -2.17 7.90 8.88
N PRO A 19 -1.65 7.65 7.66
CA PRO A 19 -2.44 7.10 6.55
C PRO A 19 -3.04 5.73 6.85
N HIS A 20 -2.31 4.87 7.57
CA HIS A 20 -2.79 3.54 7.95
C HIS A 20 -4.00 3.64 8.90
N ALA A 21 -3.91 4.50 9.93
CA ALA A 21 -5.02 4.75 10.84
C ALA A 21 -6.26 5.30 10.11
N ALA A 22 -6.06 6.26 9.20
CA ALA A 22 -7.13 6.82 8.38
C ALA A 22 -7.79 5.75 7.48
N THR A 23 -6.97 4.93 6.82
CA THR A 23 -7.43 3.82 5.96
C THR A 23 -8.26 2.82 6.76
N ARG A 24 -7.82 2.44 7.96
CA ARG A 24 -8.58 1.52 8.83
C ARG A 24 -9.94 2.08 9.24
N THR A 25 -10.00 3.36 9.57
CA THR A 25 -11.27 4.02 9.92
C THR A 25 -12.19 4.11 8.71
N HIS A 26 -11.65 4.43 7.53
CA HIS A 26 -12.42 4.46 6.29
C HIS A 26 -13.04 3.10 5.97
N ILE A 27 -12.23 2.03 5.93
CA ILE A 27 -12.69 0.68 5.55
C ILE A 27 -13.73 0.14 6.52
N ARG A 28 -13.58 0.39 7.84
CA ARG A 28 -14.57 -0.03 8.85
C ARG A 28 -15.97 0.56 8.63
N GLY A 29 -16.06 1.73 8.00
CA GLY A 29 -17.33 2.40 7.71
C GLY A 29 -17.98 1.97 6.39
N LEU A 30 -17.35 1.11 5.61
CA LEU A 30 -17.87 0.69 4.30
C LEU A 30 -18.85 -0.48 4.46
N GLY A 31 -20.00 -0.37 3.79
CA GLY A 31 -20.85 -1.51 3.48
C GLY A 31 -20.64 -1.99 2.04
N ASP A 32 -21.12 -3.19 1.74
CA ASP A 32 -20.87 -3.88 0.46
C ASP A 32 -21.27 -3.05 -0.77
N ALA A 33 -22.41 -2.37 -0.72
CA ALA A 33 -22.89 -1.52 -1.82
C ALA A 33 -21.92 -0.36 -2.16
N ALA A 34 -21.04 0.05 -1.24
CA ALA A 34 -20.04 1.07 -1.51
C ALA A 34 -18.95 0.58 -2.46
N LEU A 35 -18.72 -0.74 -2.54
CA LEU A 35 -17.66 -1.34 -3.36
C LEU A 35 -17.91 -1.15 -4.87
N ASP A 36 -19.16 -1.04 -5.29
CA ASP A 36 -19.55 -0.82 -6.69
C ASP A 36 -19.43 0.65 -7.13
N ARG A 37 -19.19 1.58 -6.20
CA ARG A 37 -19.04 3.00 -6.52
C ARG A 37 -17.83 3.22 -7.42
N VAL A 38 -18.06 3.80 -8.61
CA VAL A 38 -16.99 4.22 -9.53
C VAL A 38 -16.18 5.36 -8.90
N VAL A 39 -14.88 5.14 -8.72
CA VAL A 39 -13.94 6.13 -8.16
C VAL A 39 -13.07 6.77 -9.24
N ASP A 40 -12.93 6.12 -10.40
CA ASP A 40 -12.13 6.65 -11.51
C ASP A 40 -12.75 6.23 -12.86
N ARG A 41 -13.14 7.23 -13.65
CA ARG A 41 -13.74 7.06 -14.99
C ARG A 41 -12.71 7.13 -16.12
N GLY A 42 -11.43 7.42 -15.82
CA GLY A 42 -10.36 7.50 -16.82
C GLY A 42 -9.89 6.13 -17.33
N TRP A 43 -10.37 5.04 -16.75
CA TRP A 43 -10.02 3.67 -17.13
C TRP A 43 -11.17 2.97 -17.86
N THR A 44 -10.84 1.98 -18.69
CA THR A 44 -11.81 1.10 -19.35
C THR A 44 -11.50 -0.36 -19.01
N PRO A 45 -12.35 -1.06 -18.23
CA PRO A 45 -13.56 -0.55 -17.58
C PRO A 45 -13.25 0.49 -16.47
N PRO A 46 -14.21 1.37 -16.10
CA PRO A 46 -14.06 2.30 -14.98
C PRO A 46 -13.73 1.57 -13.68
N VAL A 47 -12.86 2.16 -12.86
CA VAL A 47 -12.42 1.54 -11.62
C VAL A 47 -13.43 1.83 -10.51
N THR A 48 -13.93 0.77 -9.89
CA THR A 48 -14.77 0.85 -8.69
C THR A 48 -13.92 0.93 -7.42
N LEU A 49 -14.56 1.29 -6.30
CA LEU A 49 -13.91 1.30 -5.00
C LEU A 49 -13.34 -0.07 -4.65
N GLY A 50 -14.09 -1.15 -4.90
CA GLY A 50 -13.63 -2.52 -4.66
C GLY A 50 -12.36 -2.85 -5.44
N VAL A 51 -12.33 -2.52 -6.74
CA VAL A 51 -11.14 -2.73 -7.59
C VAL A 51 -9.96 -1.91 -7.08
N ARG A 52 -10.19 -0.66 -6.66
CA ARG A 52 -9.12 0.19 -6.12
C ARG A 52 -8.56 -0.37 -4.81
N LEU A 53 -9.39 -0.88 -3.91
CA LEU A 53 -8.94 -1.48 -2.65
C LEU A 53 -8.10 -2.74 -2.90
N ILE A 54 -8.53 -3.62 -3.80
CA ILE A 54 -7.74 -4.80 -4.20
C ILE A 54 -6.41 -4.38 -4.82
N SER A 55 -6.41 -3.34 -5.66
CA SER A 55 -5.18 -2.82 -6.28
C SER A 55 -4.18 -2.32 -5.25
N VAL A 56 -4.64 -1.63 -4.20
CA VAL A 56 -3.76 -1.17 -3.10
C VAL A 56 -3.16 -2.37 -2.36
N VAL A 57 -3.98 -3.34 -1.97
CA VAL A 57 -3.50 -4.57 -1.30
C VAL A 57 -2.48 -5.32 -2.16
N SER A 58 -2.71 -5.43 -3.47
CA SER A 58 -1.78 -6.08 -4.38
C SER A 58 -0.44 -5.35 -4.46
N ASP A 59 -0.43 -4.02 -4.47
CA ASP A 59 0.80 -3.23 -4.50
C ASP A 59 1.60 -3.38 -3.20
N ASP A 60 0.92 -3.33 -2.05
CA ASP A 60 1.52 -3.55 -0.73
C ASP A 60 2.18 -4.94 -0.64
N LEU A 61 1.52 -5.98 -1.14
CA LEU A 61 2.07 -7.34 -1.17
C LEU A 61 3.30 -7.44 -2.07
N HIS A 62 3.30 -6.78 -3.23
CA HIS A 62 4.47 -6.73 -4.11
C HIS A 62 5.66 -6.01 -3.46
N HIS A 63 5.41 -4.94 -2.69
CA HIS A 63 6.45 -4.25 -1.95
C HIS A 63 6.97 -5.08 -0.77
N ALA A 64 6.08 -5.69 0.01
CA ALA A 64 6.44 -6.55 1.14
C ALA A 64 7.27 -7.76 0.68
N GLY A 65 6.89 -8.39 -0.43
CA GLY A 65 7.65 -9.49 -1.04
C GLY A 65 9.06 -9.06 -1.47
N ARG A 66 9.19 -7.90 -2.13
CA ARG A 66 10.49 -7.33 -2.51
C ARG A 66 11.36 -7.03 -1.29
N ALA A 67 10.80 -6.44 -0.24
CA ALA A 67 11.52 -6.16 1.00
C ALA A 67 11.98 -7.44 1.71
N ALA A 68 11.11 -8.46 1.80
CA ALA A 68 11.43 -9.75 2.39
C ALA A 68 12.54 -10.47 1.62
N TYR A 69 12.50 -10.43 0.29
CA TYR A 69 13.55 -10.99 -0.57
C TYR A 69 14.91 -10.34 -0.32
N LEU A 70 14.98 -9.00 -0.33
CA LEU A 70 16.20 -8.26 -0.05
C LEU A 70 16.74 -8.53 1.36
N ARG A 71 15.85 -8.57 2.37
CA ARG A 71 16.22 -8.94 3.74
C ARG A 71 16.83 -10.34 3.80
N GLY A 72 16.25 -11.30 3.07
CA GLY A 72 16.78 -12.66 2.97
C GLY A 72 18.19 -12.70 2.38
N LEU A 73 18.44 -11.93 1.31
CA LEU A 73 19.78 -11.81 0.73
C LEU A 73 20.79 -11.22 1.71
N LEU A 74 20.48 -10.12 2.38
CA LEU A 74 21.40 -9.44 3.30
C LEU A 74 21.74 -10.28 4.54
N LEU A 75 20.75 -10.96 5.11
CA LEU A 75 20.95 -11.81 6.29
C LEU A 75 21.54 -13.18 5.93
N GLY A 76 21.30 -13.67 4.71
CA GLY A 76 21.83 -14.94 4.20
C GLY A 76 23.22 -14.84 3.58
N SER A 77 23.67 -13.65 3.15
CA SER A 77 25.01 -13.40 2.62
C SER A 77 26.07 -13.15 3.70
N SER A 78 25.71 -13.31 4.97
CA SER A 78 26.58 -13.04 6.14
C SER A 78 27.30 -14.30 6.66
N THR A 79 27.36 -15.37 5.87
CA THR A 79 28.17 -16.57 6.08
C THR A 79 29.28 -16.63 5.05
#